data_AF-A0A0C5VPD7-F1
#
_entry.id   AF-A0A0C5VPD7-F1
#
_cell.length_a   1.000
_cell.length_b   1.000
_cell.length_c   1.000
_cell.angle_alpha   90.00
_cell.angle_beta   90.00
_cell.angle_gamma   90.00
#
_symmetry.space_group_name_H-M   'P 1'
#
loop_
_entity.id
_entity.type
_entity.pdbx_description
1 polymer ?
#
loop_
_entity_poly.entity_id
_entity_poly.type
_entity_poly.pdbx_seq_one_letter_code
_entity_poly.pdbx_strand_id
1 'polypeptide(L)'
;MRQTLNIDQLVQSEGDVFEDQFIWIDWRASEQDVVGAFSEQLVHGQSFEYLVTKYDASICYQGQTFPVPLTHTGSDRYVVISSLAEILKSSYEVWQHKDSLENDTHGFLLLTVEQSQYLQREYPEWTDTNLCLLEKGFDFFNDLNIPYFNHADDTLFRQQYEAAVAARQATFQKSWRTSSQVKTQTFSFKKYSLLLLKGLLLVAAVYGLYLKYHDSQCRVRVDGHCIAYQE
;
A
#
# COMPACT_ATOMS: atom_id res chain seq x y z
N MET A 1 -23.81 7.56 7.72
CA MET A 1 -24.42 7.19 9.02
C MET A 1 -24.32 5.68 9.12
N ARG A 2 -23.32 5.13 9.82
CA ARG A 2 -23.11 3.68 9.87
C ARG A 2 -24.03 3.07 10.94
N GLN A 3 -24.78 2.04 10.57
CA GLN A 3 -25.52 1.22 11.53
C GLN A 3 -24.53 0.49 12.43
N THR A 4 -24.91 0.25 13.69
CA THR A 4 -24.14 -0.60 14.59
C THR A 4 -23.92 -1.96 13.91
N LEU A 5 -22.65 -2.38 13.79
CA LEU A 5 -22.28 -3.66 13.20
C LEU A 5 -22.99 -4.80 13.94
N ASN A 6 -23.71 -5.63 13.18
CA ASN A 6 -24.31 -6.85 13.71
C ASN A 6 -23.32 -8.01 13.52
N ILE A 7 -22.94 -8.67 14.61
CA ILE A 7 -21.92 -9.73 14.58
C ILE A 7 -22.40 -10.97 13.84
N ASP A 8 -23.66 -11.36 13.98
CA ASP A 8 -24.19 -12.51 13.26
C ASP A 8 -24.17 -12.26 11.73
N GLN A 9 -24.43 -11.02 11.32
CA GLN A 9 -24.32 -10.61 9.91
C GLN A 9 -22.88 -10.57 9.42
N LEU A 10 -21.93 -10.10 10.25
CA LEU A 10 -20.50 -10.13 9.92
C LEU A 10 -20.04 -11.58 9.63
N VAL A 11 -20.39 -12.53 10.51
CA VAL A 11 -19.97 -13.93 10.37
C VAL A 11 -20.61 -14.61 9.16
N GLN A 12 -21.82 -14.20 8.77
CA GLN A 12 -22.52 -14.71 7.60
C GLN A 12 -22.18 -13.97 6.30
N SER A 13 -21.41 -12.88 6.37
CA SER A 13 -21.04 -12.10 5.20
C SER A 13 -19.90 -12.74 4.43
N GLU A 14 -19.91 -12.57 3.11
CA GLU A 14 -18.89 -13.07 2.20
C GLU A 14 -18.54 -12.00 1.15
N GLY A 15 -17.35 -12.10 0.57
CA GLY A 15 -16.89 -11.21 -0.49
C GLY A 15 -16.90 -9.74 -0.07
N ASP A 16 -17.31 -8.86 -0.98
CA ASP A 16 -17.30 -7.40 -0.78
C ASP A 16 -18.04 -6.95 0.48
N VAL A 17 -19.13 -7.64 0.88
CA VAL A 17 -19.90 -7.27 2.08
C VAL A 17 -19.11 -7.48 3.36
N PHE A 18 -18.28 -8.53 3.38
CA PHE A 18 -17.37 -8.82 4.50
C PHE A 18 -16.23 -7.79 4.52
N GLU A 19 -15.59 -7.59 3.37
CA GLU A 19 -14.48 -6.64 3.20
C GLU A 19 -14.87 -5.20 3.58
N ASP A 20 -16.10 -4.79 3.26
CA ASP A 20 -16.63 -3.48 3.58
C ASP A 20 -16.66 -3.21 5.10
N GLN A 21 -16.71 -4.23 5.96
CA GLN A 21 -16.76 -4.01 7.41
C GLN A 21 -15.43 -3.50 7.98
N PHE A 22 -14.33 -3.66 7.27
CA PHE A 22 -12.98 -3.33 7.73
C PHE A 22 -12.56 -1.90 7.37
N ILE A 23 -11.65 -1.37 8.18
CA ILE A 23 -10.83 -0.20 7.88
C ILE A 23 -9.61 -0.72 7.11
N TRP A 24 -9.51 -0.40 5.82
CA TRP A 24 -8.38 -0.79 4.99
C TRP A 24 -7.30 0.29 4.95
N ILE A 25 -6.08 -0.10 5.32
CA ILE A 25 -4.95 0.80 5.49
C ILE A 25 -3.78 0.32 4.62
N ASP A 26 -3.56 0.98 3.48
CA ASP A 26 -2.41 0.75 2.57
C ASP A 26 -1.13 1.29 3.20
N TRP A 27 0.01 0.62 3.04
CA TRP A 27 1.32 0.98 3.58
C TRP A 27 1.83 2.39 3.22
N ARG A 28 1.19 3.10 2.27
CA ARG A 28 1.44 4.50 1.90
C ARG A 28 0.48 5.52 2.50
N ALA A 29 -0.60 5.11 3.16
CA ALA A 29 -1.52 6.04 3.83
C ALA A 29 -0.80 6.93 4.86
N SER A 30 -1.22 8.17 5.02
CA SER A 30 -0.66 9.02 6.07
C SER A 30 -1.21 8.66 7.46
N GLU A 31 -0.56 9.13 8.51
CA GLU A 31 -1.08 9.06 9.88
C GLU A 31 -2.45 9.72 9.99
N GLN A 32 -2.66 10.82 9.25
CA GLN A 32 -3.95 11.51 9.21
C GLN A 32 -5.04 10.66 8.55
N ASP A 33 -4.71 9.93 7.48
CA ASP A 33 -5.66 9.01 6.83
C ASP A 33 -6.07 7.88 7.79
N VAL A 34 -5.12 7.34 8.55
CA VAL A 34 -5.40 6.33 9.59
C VAL A 34 -6.36 6.89 10.64
N VAL A 35 -6.08 8.07 11.20
CA VAL A 35 -6.95 8.68 12.22
C VAL A 35 -8.35 8.95 11.66
N GLY A 36 -8.44 9.46 10.44
CA GLY A 36 -9.73 9.70 9.76
C GLY A 36 -10.53 8.41 9.61
N ALA A 37 -9.90 7.36 9.07
CA ALA A 37 -10.57 6.09 8.81
C ALA A 37 -11.06 5.40 10.10
N PHE A 38 -10.29 5.46 11.19
CA PHE A 38 -10.75 4.99 12.51
C PHE A 38 -11.88 5.88 13.07
N SER A 39 -11.80 7.20 12.89
CA SER A 39 -12.83 8.13 13.36
C SER A 39 -14.18 7.87 12.71
N GLU A 40 -14.21 7.46 11.44
CA GLU A 40 -15.44 7.12 10.72
C GLU A 40 -16.15 5.87 11.25
N GLN A 41 -15.42 5.01 11.98
CA GLN A 41 -15.96 3.79 12.58
C GLN A 41 -16.52 3.96 13.99
N LEU A 42 -16.28 5.10 14.62
CA LEU A 42 -16.78 5.36 15.96
C LEU A 42 -18.29 5.63 15.96
N VAL A 43 -18.93 5.32 17.09
CA VAL A 43 -20.35 5.65 17.28
C VAL A 43 -20.59 7.16 17.22
N HIS A 44 -21.83 7.54 16.88
CA HIS A 44 -22.20 8.94 16.69
C HIS A 44 -21.80 9.84 17.87
N GLY A 45 -21.15 10.97 17.55
CA GLY A 45 -20.67 11.95 18.53
C GLY A 45 -19.29 11.65 19.10
N GLN A 46 -18.68 10.53 18.72
CA GLN A 46 -17.27 10.25 18.96
C GLN A 46 -16.48 10.48 17.66
N SER A 47 -15.35 11.16 17.77
CA SER A 47 -14.42 11.36 16.66
C SER A 47 -13.02 11.57 17.19
N PHE A 48 -12.06 11.34 16.32
CA PHE A 48 -10.67 11.74 16.55
C PHE A 48 -10.37 13.01 15.79
N GLU A 49 -9.51 13.84 16.39
CA GLU A 49 -8.81 14.90 15.65
C GLU A 49 -7.32 14.63 15.71
N TYR A 50 -6.66 14.71 14.55
CA TYR A 50 -5.21 14.57 14.46
C TYR A 50 -4.56 15.95 14.49
N LEU A 51 -3.81 16.23 15.55
CA LEU A 51 -3.12 17.49 15.77
C LEU A 51 -1.63 17.26 15.47
N VAL A 52 -1.16 17.80 14.36
CA VAL A 52 0.23 17.62 13.92
C VAL A 52 0.96 18.96 13.90
N THR A 53 2.19 18.95 14.42
CA THR A 53 3.16 20.03 14.28
C THR A 53 4.38 19.52 13.51
N LYS A 54 5.43 20.33 13.38
CA LYS A 54 6.65 19.92 12.68
C LYS A 54 7.36 18.73 13.36
N TYR A 55 7.21 18.58 14.68
CA TYR A 55 7.98 17.61 15.47
C TYR A 55 7.11 16.70 16.33
N ASP A 56 5.91 17.14 16.67
CA ASP A 56 5.03 16.41 17.58
C ASP A 56 3.68 16.14 16.92
N ALA A 57 3.07 15.02 17.29
CA ALA A 57 1.69 14.72 16.95
C ALA A 57 0.89 14.35 18.21
N SER A 58 -0.41 14.61 18.17
CA SER A 58 -1.33 14.24 19.22
C SER A 58 -2.69 13.88 18.64
N ILE A 59 -3.42 13.01 19.32
CA ILE A 59 -4.79 12.64 19.01
C ILE A 59 -5.70 13.29 20.05
N CYS A 60 -6.69 14.06 19.61
CA CYS A 60 -7.78 14.51 20.48
C CYS A 60 -8.93 13.51 20.40
N TYR A 61 -9.42 13.05 21.55
CA TYR A 61 -10.58 12.17 21.66
C TYR A 61 -11.40 12.57 22.89
N GLN A 62 -12.69 12.85 22.68
CA GLN A 62 -13.62 13.23 23.76
C GLN A 62 -13.11 14.39 24.64
N GLY A 63 -12.47 15.38 24.02
CA GLY A 63 -11.93 16.56 24.71
C GLY A 63 -10.62 16.33 25.47
N GLN A 64 -10.01 15.15 25.36
CA GLN A 64 -8.70 14.84 25.91
C GLN A 64 -7.67 14.71 24.79
N THR A 65 -6.46 15.22 25.04
CA THR A 65 -5.34 15.18 24.09
C THR A 65 -4.32 14.14 24.53
N PHE A 66 -3.97 13.26 23.60
CA PHE A 66 -3.08 12.13 23.80
C PHE A 66 -1.83 12.29 22.90
N PRO A 67 -0.61 12.42 23.45
CA PRO A 67 0.60 12.52 22.65
C PRO A 67 0.89 11.20 21.93
N VAL A 68 1.27 11.29 20.65
CA VAL A 68 1.67 10.13 19.84
C VAL A 68 3.18 10.15 19.64
N PRO A 69 3.91 9.09 20.06
CA PRO A 69 5.37 9.06 19.97
C PRO A 69 5.83 8.68 18.56
N LEU A 70 5.67 9.60 17.61
CA LEU A 70 6.14 9.39 16.24
C LEU A 70 7.64 9.11 16.21
N THR A 71 8.02 8.18 15.34
CA THR A 71 9.41 7.78 15.09
C THR A 71 10.02 8.55 13.92
N HIS A 72 9.19 9.24 13.13
CA HIS A 72 9.55 9.90 11.88
C HIS A 72 10.12 8.91 10.85
N THR A 73 9.55 7.71 10.82
CA THR A 73 9.88 6.64 9.88
C THR A 73 8.61 6.19 9.14
N GLY A 74 8.76 5.29 8.16
CA GLY A 74 7.60 4.67 7.49
C GLY A 74 6.72 3.81 8.42
N SER A 75 7.11 3.62 9.68
CA SER A 75 6.40 2.80 10.68
C SER A 75 5.33 3.57 11.47
N ASP A 76 5.28 4.90 11.32
CA ASP A 76 4.44 5.80 12.15
C ASP A 76 2.94 5.54 12.02
N ARG A 77 2.53 4.91 10.92
CA ARG A 77 1.19 4.35 10.71
C ARG A 77 0.78 3.41 11.85
N TYR A 78 1.63 2.44 12.16
CA TYR A 78 1.35 1.43 13.20
C TYR A 78 1.54 2.00 14.60
N VAL A 79 2.37 3.05 14.76
CA VAL A 79 2.46 3.86 15.99
C VAL A 79 1.09 4.50 16.26
N VAL A 80 0.47 5.08 15.24
CA VAL A 80 -0.85 5.70 15.34
C VAL A 80 -1.93 4.66 15.58
N ILE A 81 -1.95 3.54 14.85
CA ILE A 81 -2.93 2.44 15.05
C ILE A 81 -2.85 1.91 16.49
N SER A 82 -1.64 1.61 16.97
CA SER A 82 -1.43 1.13 18.35
C SER A 82 -1.85 2.17 19.39
N SER A 83 -1.59 3.44 19.12
CA SER A 83 -1.99 4.55 20.00
C SER A 83 -3.51 4.73 20.05
N LEU A 84 -4.19 4.66 18.90
CA LEU A 84 -5.66 4.69 18.82
C LEU A 84 -6.28 3.52 19.60
N ALA A 85 -5.77 2.30 19.40
CA ALA A 85 -6.22 1.13 20.13
C ALA A 85 -6.01 1.27 21.65
N GLU A 86 -4.90 1.86 22.07
CA GLU A 86 -4.62 2.12 23.49
C GLU A 86 -5.54 3.18 24.10
N ILE A 87 -5.86 4.24 23.35
CA ILE A 87 -6.82 5.29 23.76
C ILE A 87 -8.23 4.70 23.89
N LEU A 88 -8.63 3.81 22.98
CA LEU A 88 -9.98 3.24 22.92
C LEU A 88 -10.22 2.03 23.84
N LYS A 89 -9.17 1.46 24.44
CA LYS A 89 -9.19 0.13 25.10
C LYS A 89 -10.27 -0.09 26.16
N SER A 90 -10.84 0.97 26.73
CA SER A 90 -11.91 0.87 27.73
C SER A 90 -13.28 0.56 27.10
N SER A 91 -13.45 0.87 25.82
CA SER A 91 -14.75 0.81 25.12
C SER A 91 -14.70 -0.05 23.86
N TYR A 92 -13.52 -0.19 23.24
CA TYR A 92 -13.35 -0.94 22.00
C TYR A 92 -12.12 -1.83 22.02
N GLU A 93 -12.17 -2.84 21.15
CA GLU A 93 -11.05 -3.68 20.77
C GLU A 93 -10.81 -3.55 19.26
N VAL A 94 -9.54 -3.52 18.88
CA VAL A 94 -9.12 -3.46 17.47
C VAL A 94 -8.65 -4.86 17.08
N TRP A 95 -9.30 -5.41 16.06
CA TRP A 95 -8.97 -6.69 15.45
C TRP A 95 -8.30 -6.47 14.10
N GLN A 96 -7.46 -7.40 13.67
CA GLN A 96 -6.80 -7.40 12.38
C GLN A 96 -7.34 -8.56 11.55
N HIS A 97 -7.54 -8.32 10.25
CA HIS A 97 -7.88 -9.35 9.29
C HIS A 97 -6.63 -10.19 8.98
N LYS A 98 -6.67 -11.48 9.31
CA LYS A 98 -5.50 -12.38 9.24
C LYS A 98 -4.89 -12.46 7.84
N ASP A 99 -5.74 -12.61 6.83
CA ASP A 99 -5.30 -12.76 5.44
C ASP A 99 -4.62 -11.50 4.89
N SER A 100 -4.79 -10.35 5.57
CA SER A 100 -4.16 -9.09 5.17
C SER A 100 -2.76 -8.87 5.72
N LEU A 101 -2.32 -9.61 6.76
CA LEU A 101 -1.09 -9.31 7.50
C LEU A 101 0.21 -9.47 6.70
N GLU A 102 0.18 -10.23 5.60
CA GLU A 102 1.32 -10.41 4.70
C GLU A 102 1.22 -9.52 3.43
N ASN A 103 0.23 -8.62 3.37
CA ASN A 103 -0.05 -7.78 2.22
C ASN A 103 0.44 -6.32 2.43
N ASP A 104 0.40 -5.51 1.38
CA ASP A 104 0.73 -4.09 1.47
C ASP A 104 -0.45 -3.21 1.93
N THR A 105 -1.61 -3.84 2.19
CA THR A 105 -2.82 -3.22 2.71
C THR A 105 -3.40 -4.09 3.81
N HIS A 106 -3.55 -3.54 5.01
CA HIS A 106 -4.01 -4.26 6.20
C HIS A 106 -5.44 -3.86 6.59
N GLY A 107 -6.27 -4.85 6.92
CA GLY A 107 -7.66 -4.66 7.34
C GLY A 107 -7.79 -4.65 8.86
N PHE A 108 -8.51 -3.67 9.40
CA PHE A 108 -8.79 -3.54 10.83
C PHE A 108 -10.29 -3.50 11.11
N LEU A 109 -10.73 -4.25 12.11
CA LEU A 109 -12.11 -4.25 12.55
C LEU A 109 -12.19 -3.66 13.96
N LEU A 110 -13.00 -2.61 14.12
CA LEU A 110 -13.23 -1.96 15.40
C LEU A 110 -14.53 -2.47 16.00
N LEU A 111 -14.45 -3.17 17.14
CA LEU A 111 -15.60 -3.71 17.85
C LEU A 111 -15.70 -3.07 19.23
N THR A 112 -16.91 -2.85 19.74
CA THR A 112 -17.05 -2.59 21.18
C THR A 112 -16.58 -3.81 21.97
N VAL A 113 -16.17 -3.61 23.22
CA VAL A 113 -15.79 -4.73 24.11
C VAL A 113 -16.91 -5.78 24.20
N GLU A 114 -18.18 -5.36 24.24
CA GLU A 114 -19.32 -6.27 24.26
C GLU A 114 -19.46 -7.07 22.96
N GLN A 115 -19.35 -6.41 21.81
CA GLN A 115 -19.38 -7.08 20.50
C GLN A 115 -18.24 -8.08 20.36
N SER A 116 -17.04 -7.71 20.80
CA SER A 116 -15.87 -8.57 20.77
C SER A 116 -16.04 -9.82 21.64
N GLN A 117 -16.55 -9.66 22.86
CA GLN A 117 -16.84 -10.79 23.76
C GLN A 117 -17.95 -11.69 23.21
N TYR A 118 -18.97 -11.12 22.58
CA TYR A 118 -20.02 -11.89 21.91
C TYR A 118 -19.43 -12.71 20.75
N LEU A 119 -18.62 -12.07 19.89
CA LEU A 119 -17.97 -12.72 18.75
C LEU A 119 -17.10 -13.92 19.20
N GLN A 120 -16.24 -13.73 20.19
CA GLN A 120 -15.38 -14.80 20.72
C GLN A 120 -16.18 -15.94 21.37
N ARG A 121 -17.31 -15.64 22.02
CA ARG A 121 -18.11 -16.64 22.73
C ARG A 121 -18.98 -17.47 21.78
N GLU A 122 -19.65 -16.82 20.84
CA GLU A 122 -20.61 -17.48 19.94
C GLU A 122 -19.94 -18.04 18.68
N TYR A 123 -18.83 -17.45 18.23
CA TYR A 123 -18.14 -17.79 16.98
C TYR A 123 -16.62 -17.95 17.14
N PRO A 124 -16.12 -18.77 18.07
CA PRO A 124 -14.69 -18.90 18.34
C PRO A 124 -13.90 -19.39 17.12
N GLU A 125 -14.37 -20.44 16.42
CA GLU A 125 -13.66 -21.01 15.26
C GLU A 125 -13.55 -20.02 14.09
N TRP A 126 -14.63 -19.28 13.83
CA TRP A 126 -14.63 -18.24 12.80
C TRP A 126 -13.70 -17.10 13.18
N THR A 127 -13.70 -16.68 14.45
CA THR A 127 -12.82 -15.63 14.96
C THR A 127 -11.36 -16.04 14.80
N ASP A 128 -11.02 -17.25 15.23
CA ASP A 128 -9.67 -17.82 15.12
C ASP A 128 -9.23 -18.06 13.67
N THR A 129 -10.16 -18.20 12.74
CA THR A 129 -9.80 -18.34 11.32
C THR A 129 -9.54 -16.99 10.67
N ASN A 130 -10.38 -15.98 10.93
CA ASN A 130 -10.40 -14.74 10.15
C ASN A 130 -9.69 -13.56 10.83
N LEU A 131 -9.63 -13.54 12.16
CA LEU A 131 -9.20 -12.38 12.93
C LEU A 131 -8.11 -12.71 13.94
N CYS A 132 -7.27 -11.74 14.25
CA CYS A 132 -6.46 -11.72 15.46
C CYS A 132 -6.61 -10.38 16.17
N LEU A 133 -6.54 -10.38 17.49
CA LEU A 133 -6.52 -9.14 18.24
C LEU A 133 -5.23 -8.37 17.89
N LEU A 134 -5.34 -7.04 17.73
CA LEU A 134 -4.18 -6.21 17.41
C LEU A 134 -3.08 -6.36 18.47
N GLU A 135 -1.90 -6.78 18.04
CA GLU A 135 -0.69 -6.71 18.84
C GLU A 135 -0.16 -5.27 18.84
N LYS A 136 -0.52 -4.50 19.88
CA LYS A 136 -0.06 -3.11 20.03
C LYS A 136 1.45 -3.06 20.23
N GLY A 137 2.11 -2.12 19.56
CA GLY A 137 3.56 -1.96 19.63
C GLY A 137 4.33 -2.80 18.62
N PHE A 138 3.65 -3.37 17.63
CA PHE A 138 4.29 -4.11 16.55
C PHE A 138 3.84 -3.57 15.17
N ASP A 139 4.80 -3.28 14.31
CA ASP A 139 4.59 -2.86 12.92
C ASP A 139 4.69 -4.08 11.99
N PHE A 140 3.53 -4.55 11.54
CA PHE A 140 3.44 -5.71 10.65
C PHE A 140 3.96 -5.43 9.22
N PHE A 141 4.06 -4.17 8.78
CA PHE A 141 4.67 -3.88 7.46
C PHE A 141 6.19 -4.07 7.47
N ASN A 142 6.83 -3.84 8.62
CA ASN A 142 8.28 -3.85 8.73
C ASN A 142 8.85 -4.92 9.66
N ASP A 143 8.01 -5.66 10.39
CA ASP A 143 8.40 -6.66 11.39
C ASP A 143 9.28 -6.01 12.49
N LEU A 144 8.76 -4.94 13.10
CA LEU A 144 9.49 -4.11 14.08
C LEU A 144 8.64 -3.83 15.32
N ASN A 145 9.27 -3.81 16.50
CA ASN A 145 8.61 -3.28 17.70
C ASN A 145 8.67 -1.76 17.66
N ILE A 146 7.53 -1.11 17.86
CA ILE A 146 7.35 0.33 17.74
C ILE A 146 6.82 0.93 19.05
N PRO A 147 7.13 2.20 19.34
CA PRO A 147 6.51 2.90 20.45
C PRO A 147 5.03 3.19 20.16
N TYR A 148 4.26 3.45 21.21
CA TYR A 148 2.90 3.96 21.10
C TYR A 148 2.50 4.70 22.37
N PHE A 149 1.32 5.33 22.37
CA PHE A 149 0.83 6.11 23.51
C PHE A 149 1.01 5.38 24.85
N ASN A 150 1.56 6.09 25.84
CA ASN A 150 1.98 5.60 27.17
C ASN A 150 3.06 4.51 27.20
N HIS A 151 3.52 4.00 26.07
CA HIS A 151 4.49 2.89 25.97
C HIS A 151 5.63 3.26 25.00
N ALA A 152 6.26 4.41 25.25
CA ALA A 152 7.37 4.91 24.47
C ALA A 152 8.70 4.35 25.00
N ASP A 153 9.20 3.26 24.42
CA ASP A 153 10.62 2.88 24.50
C ASP A 153 11.28 3.11 23.14
N ASP A 154 11.69 4.36 22.91
CA ASP A 154 12.36 4.82 21.69
C ASP A 154 13.74 4.17 21.51
N THR A 155 14.37 3.70 22.59
CA THR A 155 15.74 3.17 22.52
C THR A 155 15.78 1.83 21.78
N LEU A 156 14.84 0.94 22.10
CA LEU A 156 14.75 -0.38 21.45
C LEU A 156 14.35 -0.24 19.98
N PHE A 157 13.36 0.60 19.68
CA PHE A 157 12.90 0.83 18.30
C PHE A 157 14.05 1.31 17.40
N ARG A 158 14.83 2.32 17.83
CA ARG A 158 15.94 2.85 17.00
C ARG A 158 16.98 1.79 16.65
N GLN A 159 17.35 0.94 17.61
CA GLN A 159 18.31 -0.14 17.37
C GLN A 159 17.78 -1.15 16.35
N GLN A 160 16.51 -1.54 16.47
CA GLN A 160 15.87 -2.47 15.54
C GLN A 160 15.74 -1.86 14.14
N TYR A 161 15.32 -0.61 14.04
CA TYR A 161 15.16 0.10 12.78
C TYR A 161 16.49 0.26 12.04
N GLU A 162 17.56 0.72 12.72
CA GLU A 162 18.89 0.86 12.12
C GLU A 162 19.43 -0.49 11.61
N ALA A 163 19.22 -1.57 12.37
CA ALA A 163 19.60 -2.92 11.96
C ALA A 163 18.82 -3.39 10.73
N ALA A 164 17.51 -3.15 10.68
CA ALA A 164 16.66 -3.50 9.55
C ALA A 164 17.03 -2.74 8.27
N VAL A 165 17.30 -1.43 8.38
CA VAL A 165 17.78 -0.59 7.26
C VAL A 165 19.13 -1.10 6.76
N ALA A 166 20.07 -1.41 7.66
CA ALA A 166 21.38 -1.95 7.29
C ALA A 166 21.25 -3.31 6.58
N ALA A 167 20.37 -4.21 7.05
CA ALA A 167 20.13 -5.51 6.44
C ALA A 167 19.52 -5.39 5.03
N ARG A 168 18.55 -4.49 4.83
CA ARG A 168 17.96 -4.20 3.51
C ARG A 168 19.02 -3.65 2.55
N GLN A 169 19.87 -2.72 3.01
CA GLN A 169 20.97 -2.17 2.20
C GLN A 169 22.00 -3.24 1.82
N ALA A 170 22.40 -4.11 2.75
CA ALA A 170 23.34 -5.20 2.49
C ALA A 170 22.77 -6.20 1.44
N THR A 171 21.48 -6.51 1.54
CA THR A 171 20.78 -7.39 0.60
C THR A 171 20.72 -6.78 -0.80
N PHE A 172 20.37 -5.49 -0.89
CA PHE A 172 20.37 -4.75 -2.15
C PHE A 172 21.77 -4.68 -2.78
N GLN A 173 22.82 -4.41 -1.99
CA GLN A 173 24.20 -4.41 -2.51
C GLN A 173 24.64 -5.78 -3.02
N LYS A 174 24.23 -6.86 -2.34
CA LYS A 174 24.53 -8.24 -2.78
C LYS A 174 23.84 -8.56 -4.11
N SER A 175 22.56 -8.23 -4.27
CA SER A 175 21.83 -8.44 -5.53
C SER A 175 22.41 -7.63 -6.70
N TRP A 176 22.89 -6.41 -6.42
CA TRP A 176 23.57 -5.56 -7.40
C TRP A 176 24.94 -6.12 -7.81
N ARG A 177 25.71 -6.67 -6.87
CA ARG A 177 27.00 -7.33 -7.17
C ARG A 177 26.83 -8.61 -7.99
N THR A 178 25.82 -9.42 -7.69
CA THR A 178 25.55 -10.65 -8.46
C THR A 178 25.04 -10.32 -9.86
N SER A 179 24.20 -9.29 -10.02
CA SER A 179 23.70 -8.89 -11.36
C SER A 179 24.78 -8.21 -12.22
N SER A 180 25.75 -7.52 -11.62
CA SER A 180 26.89 -6.93 -12.33
C SER A 180 27.96 -7.95 -12.75
N GLN A 181 28.09 -9.10 -12.07
CA GLN A 181 28.97 -10.19 -12.50
C GLN A 181 28.39 -11.05 -13.64
N VAL A 182 27.07 -11.01 -13.89
CA VAL A 182 26.42 -11.77 -14.97
C VAL A 182 26.52 -11.06 -16.34
N LYS A 183 27.09 -9.84 -16.42
CA LYS A 183 27.26 -9.06 -17.67
C LYS A 183 28.70 -8.97 -18.18
N THR A 184 29.45 -10.07 -18.16
CA THR A 184 30.63 -10.25 -19.03
C THR A 184 30.46 -11.44 -19.98
N GLN A 185 29.28 -11.57 -20.58
CA GLN A 185 29.23 -12.17 -21.92
C GLN A 185 29.69 -11.10 -22.92
N THR A 186 30.88 -11.29 -23.47
CA THR A 186 31.44 -10.52 -24.58
C THR A 186 30.47 -10.54 -25.76
N PHE A 187 29.65 -9.50 -25.87
CA PHE A 187 28.85 -9.24 -27.06
C PHE A 187 29.78 -8.96 -28.24
N SER A 188 29.92 -9.93 -29.13
CA SER A 188 30.68 -9.79 -30.37
C SER A 188 29.97 -8.78 -31.30
N PHE A 189 30.52 -7.57 -31.36
CA PHE A 189 30.04 -6.46 -32.19
C PHE A 189 29.93 -6.79 -33.70
N LYS A 190 30.51 -7.90 -34.17
CA LYS A 190 30.50 -8.28 -35.59
C LYS A 190 29.13 -8.76 -36.10
N LYS A 191 28.20 -9.21 -35.24
CA LYS A 191 26.88 -9.71 -35.69
C LYS A 191 25.81 -8.61 -35.83
N TYR A 192 25.94 -7.50 -35.11
CA TYR A 192 24.91 -6.45 -35.10
C TYR A 192 25.01 -5.47 -36.27
N SER A 193 26.21 -5.26 -36.85
CA SER A 193 26.36 -4.41 -38.04
C SER A 193 25.64 -4.99 -39.27
N LEU A 194 25.58 -6.31 -39.40
CA LEU A 194 24.90 -6.98 -40.52
C LEU A 194 23.36 -6.92 -40.40
N LEU A 195 22.83 -6.92 -39.17
CA LEU A 195 21.38 -6.81 -38.92
C LEU A 195 20.86 -5.38 -39.13
N LEU A 196 21.63 -4.37 -38.72
CA LEU A 196 21.29 -2.97 -38.97
C LEU A 196 21.35 -2.64 -40.47
N LEU A 197 22.34 -3.17 -41.21
CA LEU A 197 22.41 -2.97 -42.66
C LEU A 197 21.24 -3.62 -43.40
N LYS A 198 20.81 -4.82 -42.98
CA LYS A 198 19.65 -5.52 -43.55
C LYS A 198 18.34 -4.81 -43.22
N GLY A 199 18.19 -4.28 -42.01
CA GLY A 199 17.01 -3.48 -41.62
C GLY A 199 16.87 -2.21 -42.47
N LEU A 200 17.97 -1.46 -42.66
CA LEU A 200 17.98 -0.25 -43.49
C LEU A 200 17.67 -0.53 -44.97
N LEU A 201 18.20 -1.63 -45.54
CA LEU A 201 17.88 -2.05 -46.91
C LEU A 201 16.41 -2.44 -47.09
N LEU A 202 15.81 -3.08 -46.08
CA LEU A 202 14.41 -3.49 -46.13
C LEU A 202 13.46 -2.28 -46.05
N VAL A 203 13.76 -1.31 -45.17
CA VAL A 203 13.00 -0.06 -45.06
C VAL A 203 13.10 0.74 -46.37
N ALA A 204 14.30 0.85 -46.97
CA ALA A 204 14.48 1.53 -48.24
C ALA A 204 13.73 0.85 -49.40
N ALA A 205 13.70 -0.48 -49.43
CA ALA A 205 12.96 -1.24 -50.45
C ALA A 205 11.43 -1.06 -50.31
N VAL A 206 10.91 -1.10 -49.09
CA VAL A 206 9.48 -0.87 -48.82
C VAL A 206 9.09 0.57 -49.16
N TYR A 207 9.90 1.55 -48.77
CA TYR A 207 9.64 2.97 -49.06
C TYR A 207 9.72 3.27 -50.57
N GLY A 208 10.68 2.66 -51.28
CA GLY A 208 10.79 2.76 -52.74
C GLY A 208 9.59 2.16 -53.47
N LEU A 209 9.07 1.00 -53.02
CA LEU A 209 7.86 0.40 -53.56
C LEU A 209 6.62 1.25 -53.27
N TYR A 210 6.51 1.82 -52.06
CA TYR A 210 5.42 2.71 -51.68
C TYR A 210 5.34 3.96 -52.57
N LEU A 211 6.47 4.63 -52.81
CA LEU A 211 6.53 5.80 -53.68
C LEU A 211 6.17 5.45 -55.14
N LYS A 212 6.66 4.30 -55.64
CA LYS A 212 6.37 3.85 -57.01
C LYS A 212 4.90 3.47 -57.20
N TYR A 213 4.27 2.88 -56.19
CA TYR A 213 2.84 2.56 -56.19
C TYR A 213 1.99 3.85 -56.20
N HIS A 214 2.30 4.82 -55.33
CA HIS A 214 1.56 6.07 -55.27
C HIS A 214 1.72 6.93 -56.54
N ASP A 215 2.88 6.90 -57.20
CA ASP A 215 3.07 7.65 -58.45
C ASP A 215 2.28 7.04 -59.62
N SER A 216 2.08 5.72 -59.63
CA SER A 216 1.30 5.01 -60.66
C SER A 216 -0.23 5.21 -60.55
N GLN A 217 -0.72 5.72 -59.42
CA GLN A 217 -2.14 5.99 -59.15
C GLN A 217 -2.55 7.44 -59.45
N CYS A 218 -1.60 8.32 -59.75
CA CYS A 218 -1.88 9.74 -59.98
C CYS A 218 -2.23 10.03 -61.45
N ARG A 219 -3.52 10.18 -61.75
CA ARG A 219 -4.00 10.44 -63.12
C ARG A 219 -4.02 11.92 -63.54
N VAL A 220 -3.93 12.87 -62.61
CA VAL A 220 -3.91 14.31 -62.91
C VAL A 220 -2.93 15.03 -61.96
N ARG A 221 -2.01 15.82 -62.52
CA ARG A 221 -1.11 16.73 -61.80
C ARG A 221 -1.44 18.16 -62.17
N VAL A 222 -1.52 19.04 -61.19
CA VAL A 222 -1.58 20.51 -61.38
C VAL A 222 -0.42 21.09 -60.57
N ASP A 223 0.44 21.87 -61.22
CA ASP A 223 1.63 22.50 -60.62
C ASP A 223 2.53 21.56 -59.80
N GLY A 224 2.70 20.32 -60.26
CA GLY A 224 3.61 19.35 -59.65
C GLY A 224 3.06 18.62 -58.42
N HIS A 225 1.81 18.86 -58.03
CA HIS A 225 1.14 18.18 -56.92
C HIS A 225 0.05 17.22 -57.38
N CYS A 226 -0.03 16.04 -56.76
CA CYS A 226 -1.09 15.04 -56.98
C CYS A 226 -2.32 15.38 -56.13
N ILE A 227 -3.48 15.50 -56.77
CA ILE A 227 -4.76 15.78 -56.12
C ILE A 227 -5.55 14.47 -56.10
N ALA A 228 -5.79 13.89 -54.92
CA ALA A 228 -6.65 12.73 -54.76
C ALA A 228 -8.11 13.19 -54.64
N TYR A 229 -9.01 12.63 -55.45
CA TYR A 229 -10.45 12.78 -55.26
C TYR A 229 -10.91 11.79 -54.19
N GLN A 230 -11.49 12.29 -53.09
CA GLN A 230 -12.33 11.49 -52.20
C GLN A 230 -13.76 11.53 -52.77
N GLU A 231 -14.31 10.35 -53.09
CA GLU A 231 -15.77 10.16 -53.14
C GLU A 231 -16.31 9.92 -51.73
#